data_AF-A0A948QZ71-F1
#
_entry.id   AF-A0A948QZ71-F1
#
_cell.length_a   1.000
_cell.length_b   1.000
_cell.length_c   1.000
_cell.angle_alpha   90.00
_cell.angle_beta   90.00
_cell.angle_gamma   90.00
#
_symmetry.space_group_name_H-M   'P 1'
#
loop_
_entity.id
_entity.type
_entity.pdbx_description
1 polymer ?
#
loop_
_entity_poly.entity_id
_entity_poly.type
_entity_poly.pdbx_seq_one_letter_code
_entity_poly.pdbx_strand_id
1 'polypeptide(L)'
;MLLSLFILAFLFIVAGNSYGQTTVREQEQQRLRVSPAATGVQARNESQVQIQNSEREGPEDDETSESAKAAKPINERSETAREHMSIVAQMVEEILASRTIKGGIGEQIREIAQLQNKAQEQIERMVEKLDSRPGWLKSVLGPDRKAVNNLKQEVVQNQVRVRQLEQIKTELENQEDISQIQEMINALVQENTALGEKLSLEESRSGILGWILGLFVK
;
A
#
# COMPACT_ATOMS: atom_id res chain seq x y z
N MET A 1 -27.07 26.64 -60.51
CA MET A 1 -27.16 27.07 -59.10
C MET A 1 -25.84 26.77 -58.42
N LEU A 2 -25.23 27.79 -57.82
CA LEU A 2 -24.02 27.73 -57.00
C LEU A 2 -24.29 27.13 -55.61
N LEU A 3 -23.30 26.39 -55.07
CA LEU A 3 -22.78 26.36 -53.68
C LEU A 3 -21.90 25.08 -53.59
N SER A 4 -20.58 25.03 -53.50
CA SER A 4 -19.51 25.77 -52.80
C SER A 4 -19.37 25.48 -51.30
N LEU A 5 -18.11 25.20 -50.90
CA LEU A 5 -17.48 25.15 -49.56
C LEU A 5 -17.73 23.87 -48.70
N PHE A 6 -16.77 23.29 -47.94
CA PHE A 6 -15.39 23.69 -47.60
C PHE A 6 -14.56 22.47 -47.15
N ILE A 7 -13.29 22.46 -47.56
CA ILE A 7 -12.22 21.60 -47.07
C ILE A 7 -11.61 22.27 -45.83
N LEU A 8 -11.40 21.53 -44.74
CA LEU A 8 -10.58 22.00 -43.62
C LEU A 8 -9.45 21.00 -43.34
N ALA A 9 -8.30 21.26 -43.96
CA ALA A 9 -7.01 20.77 -43.54
C ALA A 9 -6.50 21.70 -42.44
N PHE A 10 -6.11 21.16 -41.27
CA PHE A 10 -5.41 21.95 -40.26
C PHE A 10 -3.92 21.59 -40.24
N LEU A 11 -3.14 22.62 -40.54
CA LEU A 11 -1.70 22.67 -40.60
C LEU A 11 -1.04 22.54 -39.22
N PHE A 12 0.10 21.86 -39.21
CA PHE A 12 1.16 21.99 -38.21
C PHE A 12 1.74 23.40 -38.23
N ILE A 13 1.84 24.03 -37.05
CA ILE A 13 2.70 25.19 -36.82
C ILE A 13 3.93 24.71 -36.06
N VAL A 14 5.06 24.59 -36.77
CA VAL A 14 6.41 24.53 -36.18
C VAL A 14 7.04 25.89 -36.42
N ALA A 15 7.16 26.67 -35.35
CA ALA A 15 7.97 27.88 -35.34
C ALA A 15 9.45 27.47 -35.25
N GLY A 16 10.22 27.83 -36.28
CA GLY A 16 11.66 27.68 -36.30
C GLY A 16 12.38 28.75 -35.48
N ASN A 17 13.53 28.37 -34.94
CA ASN A 17 14.62 29.29 -34.63
C ASN A 17 15.90 28.78 -35.33
N SER A 18 16.22 29.49 -36.41
CA SER A 18 17.53 30.05 -36.75
C SER A 18 18.79 29.17 -36.72
N TYR A 19 19.20 28.78 -37.92
CA TYR A 19 20.53 28.90 -38.53
C TYR A 19 21.78 29.01 -37.64
N GLY A 20 22.69 28.05 -37.83
CA GLY A 20 24.09 28.14 -37.45
C GLY A 20 24.85 26.89 -37.90
N GLN A 21 25.10 26.76 -39.21
CA GLN A 21 25.99 25.74 -39.78
C GLN A 21 27.36 26.36 -40.00
N THR A 22 28.41 25.80 -39.39
CA THR A 22 29.79 26.01 -39.83
C THR A 22 30.56 24.69 -39.72
N THR A 23 30.76 24.11 -40.89
CA THR A 23 31.79 23.14 -41.34
C THR A 23 33.20 23.76 -41.20
N VAL A 24 34.37 23.12 -41.08
CA VAL A 24 34.87 21.74 -41.26
C VAL A 24 36.38 21.73 -40.91
N ARG A 25 36.91 20.60 -40.37
CA ARG A 25 38.32 20.09 -40.33
C ARG A 25 39.38 20.91 -39.56
N GLU A 26 40.37 20.31 -38.87
CA GLU A 26 41.35 19.33 -39.38
C GLU A 26 42.19 18.66 -38.24
N GLN A 27 42.51 17.36 -38.40
CA GLN A 27 43.66 16.55 -37.88
C GLN A 27 44.00 16.52 -36.36
N GLU A 28 44.44 15.43 -35.71
CA GLU A 28 44.95 14.12 -36.11
C GLU A 28 44.99 13.14 -34.90
N GLN A 29 44.59 11.89 -35.16
CA GLN A 29 45.09 10.61 -34.64
C GLN A 29 45.79 10.52 -33.27
N GLN A 30 45.12 9.85 -32.31
CA GLN A 30 45.74 8.73 -31.57
C GLN A 30 44.72 7.60 -31.36
N ARG A 31 45.25 6.38 -31.30
CA ARG A 31 44.61 5.14 -31.72
C ARG A 31 43.90 4.36 -30.59
N LEU A 32 42.78 3.73 -30.97
CA LEU A 32 42.30 2.40 -30.58
C LEU A 32 42.31 2.02 -29.08
N ARG A 33 41.14 2.14 -28.43
CA ARG A 33 40.55 1.02 -27.66
C ARG A 33 39.05 0.91 -27.95
N VAL A 34 38.64 -0.30 -28.24
CA VAL A 34 37.30 -0.74 -28.65
C VAL A 34 36.52 -1.15 -27.39
N SER A 35 35.29 -0.64 -27.22
CA SER A 35 34.11 -1.47 -26.90
C SER A 35 32.80 -0.64 -26.91
N PRO A 36 31.69 -1.16 -27.49
CA PRO A 36 30.43 -0.45 -27.65
C PRO A 36 29.40 -0.82 -26.56
N ALA A 37 28.48 0.09 -26.25
CA ALA A 37 27.08 -0.13 -25.82
C ALA A 37 26.60 1.16 -25.12
N ALA A 38 25.84 2.00 -25.82
CA ALA A 38 24.38 2.02 -25.80
C ALA A 38 23.81 2.79 -24.61
N THR A 39 23.32 3.99 -24.94
CA THR A 39 22.30 4.77 -24.25
C THR A 39 21.28 3.90 -23.53
N GLY A 40 21.09 4.15 -22.25
CA GLY A 40 20.01 3.57 -21.45
C GLY A 40 19.74 4.46 -20.25
N VAL A 41 18.62 5.19 -20.30
CA VAL A 41 18.04 5.93 -19.18
C VAL A 41 17.76 4.93 -18.07
N GLN A 42 18.56 4.97 -17.01
CA GLN A 42 18.38 4.11 -15.84
C GLN A 42 17.50 4.82 -14.82
N ALA A 43 16.19 4.67 -14.98
CA ALA A 43 15.24 4.82 -13.88
C ALA A 43 15.41 3.61 -12.94
N ARG A 44 16.35 3.70 -12.00
CA ARG A 44 16.55 2.67 -10.97
C ARG A 44 15.60 2.95 -9.81
N ASN A 45 14.48 2.25 -9.86
CA ASN A 45 13.50 2.14 -8.80
C ASN A 45 14.12 1.30 -7.66
N GLU A 46 14.71 1.95 -6.66
CA GLU A 46 15.18 1.31 -5.43
C GLU A 46 14.23 1.65 -4.28
N SER A 47 13.08 0.96 -4.28
CA SER A 47 12.35 0.66 -3.04
C SER A 47 12.32 -0.85 -2.89
N GLN A 48 13.50 -1.42 -2.63
CA GLN A 48 13.62 -2.79 -2.16
C GLN A 48 13.31 -2.77 -0.66
N VAL A 49 12.01 -2.70 -0.32
CA VAL A 49 11.56 -2.94 1.05
C VAL A 49 11.71 -4.43 1.29
N GLN A 50 12.79 -4.81 2.00
CA GLN A 50 12.89 -6.13 2.59
C GLN A 50 11.64 -6.36 3.45
N ILE A 51 10.81 -7.31 3.04
CA ILE A 51 9.79 -7.91 3.90
C ILE A 51 10.57 -8.71 4.95
N GLN A 52 10.97 -8.02 6.01
CA GLN A 52 11.63 -8.65 7.14
C GLN A 52 10.55 -9.30 7.99
N ASN A 53 10.33 -10.60 7.74
CA ASN A 53 9.54 -11.48 8.59
C ASN A 53 10.27 -11.56 9.96
N SER A 54 10.02 -10.57 10.82
CA SER A 54 10.51 -10.57 12.19
C SER A 54 9.55 -11.38 13.04
N GLU A 55 9.63 -12.71 12.90
CA GLU A 55 9.22 -13.65 13.94
C GLU A 55 10.17 -13.44 15.12
N ARG A 56 9.84 -12.45 15.95
CA ARG A 56 10.38 -12.34 17.30
C ARG A 56 9.27 -12.75 18.25
N GLU A 57 9.17 -14.07 18.45
CA GLU A 57 8.50 -14.67 19.59
C GLU A 57 9.11 -14.04 20.86
N GLY A 58 8.36 -13.09 21.43
CA GLY A 58 8.55 -12.63 22.80
C GLY A 58 7.53 -13.36 23.67
N PRO A 59 7.81 -13.54 24.97
CA PRO A 59 7.10 -14.50 25.80
C PRO A 59 5.59 -14.21 25.80
N GLU A 60 4.82 -15.27 25.58
CA GLU A 60 3.40 -15.33 25.84
C GLU A 60 3.17 -15.13 27.34
N ASP A 61 2.81 -13.91 27.74
CA ASP A 61 2.20 -13.68 29.05
C ASP A 61 0.75 -14.18 28.95
N ASP A 62 0.58 -15.47 29.26
CA ASP A 62 -0.70 -16.11 29.57
C ASP A 62 -1.23 -15.54 30.89
N GLU A 63 -1.92 -14.40 30.81
CA GLU A 63 -2.86 -14.00 31.86
C GLU A 63 -4.25 -14.46 31.45
N THR A 64 -4.56 -15.71 31.81
CA THR A 64 -5.91 -16.23 31.89
C THR A 64 -6.70 -15.36 32.88
N SER A 65 -7.48 -14.41 32.37
CA SER A 65 -8.47 -13.67 33.15
C SER A 65 -9.86 -13.97 32.62
N GLU A 66 -10.45 -15.04 33.17
CA GLU A 66 -11.88 -15.25 33.18
C GLU A 66 -12.54 -14.08 33.93
N SER A 67 -13.06 -13.10 33.20
CA SER A 67 -13.97 -12.12 33.77
C SER A 67 -14.97 -11.62 32.75
N ALA A 68 -16.21 -12.08 32.95
CA ALA A 68 -17.50 -11.51 32.57
C ALA A 68 -17.59 -10.75 31.24
N LYS A 69 -18.42 -11.28 30.34
CA LYS A 69 -19.04 -10.58 29.20
C LYS A 69 -19.78 -9.32 29.67
N ALA A 70 -19.04 -8.23 29.90
CA ALA A 70 -19.57 -6.88 29.90
C ALA A 70 -19.46 -6.39 28.46
N ALA A 71 -20.60 -6.05 27.84
CA ALA A 71 -20.64 -5.45 26.51
C ALA A 71 -19.73 -4.20 26.52
N LYS A 72 -18.57 -4.31 25.85
CA LYS A 72 -17.64 -3.20 25.68
C LYS A 72 -18.35 -2.11 24.87
N PRO A 73 -18.14 -0.82 25.18
CA PRO A 73 -18.60 0.25 24.30
C PRO A 73 -17.91 0.07 22.95
N ILE A 74 -18.69 -0.38 21.98
CA ILE A 74 -18.27 -0.56 20.60
C ILE A 74 -17.90 0.83 20.07
N ASN A 75 -16.63 1.01 19.72
CA ASN A 75 -16.15 2.25 19.13
C ASN A 75 -16.49 2.21 17.64
N GLU A 76 -17.33 3.11 17.15
CA GLU A 76 -17.86 3.14 15.77
C GLU A 76 -16.76 2.94 14.71
N ARG A 77 -15.58 3.54 14.90
CA ARG A 77 -14.43 3.39 13.98
C ARG A 77 -13.79 2.01 13.99
N SER A 78 -13.89 1.29 15.10
CA SER A 78 -13.48 -0.12 15.17
C SER A 78 -14.43 -0.99 14.35
N GLU A 79 -15.73 -0.72 14.38
CA GLU A 79 -16.69 -1.47 13.58
C GLU A 79 -16.46 -1.24 12.10
N THR A 80 -16.27 0.02 11.69
CA THR A 80 -15.93 0.35 10.30
C THR A 80 -14.65 -0.36 9.86
N ALA A 81 -13.61 -0.38 10.70
CA ALA A 81 -12.39 -1.12 10.39
C ALA A 81 -12.64 -2.64 10.23
N ARG A 82 -13.39 -3.25 11.16
CA ARG A 82 -13.74 -4.68 11.14
C ARG A 82 -14.62 -5.05 9.94
N GLU A 83 -15.53 -4.18 9.56
CA GLU A 83 -16.39 -4.35 8.38
C GLU A 83 -15.51 -4.42 7.12
N HIS A 84 -14.63 -3.44 6.91
CA HIS A 84 -13.76 -3.43 5.74
C HIS A 84 -12.75 -4.60 5.73
N MET A 85 -12.22 -4.99 6.89
CA MET A 85 -11.39 -6.19 7.00
C MET A 85 -12.14 -7.46 6.60
N SER A 86 -13.41 -7.59 6.99
CA SER A 86 -14.25 -8.74 6.63
C SER A 86 -14.49 -8.79 5.11
N ILE A 87 -14.71 -7.63 4.48
CA ILE A 87 -14.83 -7.52 3.02
C ILE A 87 -13.53 -7.97 2.35
N VAL A 88 -12.37 -7.51 2.82
CA VAL A 88 -11.08 -7.92 2.25
C VAL A 88 -10.84 -9.43 2.44
N ALA A 89 -11.17 -9.99 3.60
CA ALA A 89 -11.04 -11.43 3.85
C ALA A 89 -11.90 -12.25 2.86
N GLN A 90 -13.14 -11.83 2.62
CA GLN A 90 -14.02 -12.48 1.65
C GLN A 90 -13.44 -12.41 0.23
N MET A 91 -12.93 -11.25 -0.19
CA MET A 91 -12.32 -11.07 -1.51
C MET A 91 -11.05 -11.92 -1.69
N VAL A 92 -10.23 -12.02 -0.63
CA VAL A 92 -9.05 -12.90 -0.61
C VAL A 92 -9.46 -14.36 -0.79
N GLU A 93 -10.48 -14.82 -0.07
CA GLU A 93 -10.99 -16.18 -0.21
C GLU A 93 -11.50 -16.47 -1.62
N GLU A 94 -12.27 -15.53 -2.20
CA GLU A 94 -12.78 -15.64 -3.56
C GLU A 94 -11.64 -15.79 -4.58
N ILE A 95 -10.60 -14.96 -4.47
CA ILE A 95 -9.43 -15.01 -5.36
C ILE A 95 -8.67 -16.33 -5.20
N LEU A 96 -8.48 -16.81 -3.96
CA LEU A 96 -7.78 -18.06 -3.70
C LEU A 96 -8.55 -19.27 -4.27
N ALA A 97 -9.88 -19.24 -4.16
CA ALA A 97 -10.79 -20.26 -4.69
C ALA A 97 -10.99 -20.16 -6.22
N SER A 98 -10.73 -18.99 -6.81
CA SER A 98 -10.92 -18.75 -8.24
C SER A 98 -10.04 -19.66 -9.08
N ARG A 99 -10.67 -20.21 -10.13
CA ARG A 99 -10.01 -21.02 -11.15
C ARG A 99 -9.82 -20.25 -12.46
N THR A 100 -10.35 -19.04 -12.59
CA THR A 100 -10.23 -18.24 -13.84
C THR A 100 -8.84 -17.63 -13.94
N ILE A 101 -8.31 -17.19 -12.81
CA ILE A 101 -6.98 -16.61 -12.67
C ILE A 101 -5.92 -17.72 -12.75
N LYS A 102 -5.29 -17.89 -13.92
CA LYS A 102 -4.31 -18.95 -14.22
C LYS A 102 -3.00 -18.40 -14.80
N GLY A 103 -1.99 -19.27 -14.86
CA GLY A 103 -0.67 -18.95 -15.42
C GLY A 103 0.22 -18.18 -14.44
N GLY A 104 1.35 -17.66 -14.94
CA GLY A 104 2.34 -16.98 -14.09
C GLY A 104 1.82 -15.71 -13.41
N ILE A 105 0.83 -15.04 -14.00
CA ILE A 105 0.16 -13.89 -13.37
C ILE A 105 -0.78 -14.35 -12.26
N GLY A 106 -1.51 -15.45 -12.46
CA GLY A 106 -2.39 -15.99 -11.43
C GLY A 106 -1.67 -16.49 -10.18
N GLU A 107 -0.44 -16.99 -10.33
CA GLU A 107 0.37 -17.36 -9.17
C GLU A 107 0.80 -16.12 -8.35
N GLN A 108 1.15 -15.02 -9.00
CA GLN A 108 1.46 -13.75 -8.32
C GLN A 108 0.25 -13.22 -7.54
N ILE A 109 -0.94 -13.28 -8.15
CA ILE A 109 -2.19 -12.89 -7.47
C ILE A 109 -2.45 -13.78 -6.26
N ARG A 110 -2.28 -15.10 -6.41
CA ARG A 110 -2.46 -16.08 -5.32
C ARG A 110 -1.46 -15.84 -4.18
N GLU A 111 -0.21 -15.53 -4.48
CA GLU A 111 0.80 -15.18 -3.47
C GLU A 111 0.39 -13.92 -2.69
N ILE A 112 -0.04 -12.86 -3.39
CA ILE A 112 -0.53 -11.63 -2.75
C ILE A 112 -1.74 -11.93 -1.86
N ALA A 113 -2.69 -12.73 -2.35
CA ALA A 113 -3.87 -13.11 -1.58
C ALA A 113 -3.51 -13.95 -0.34
N GLN A 114 -2.57 -14.88 -0.42
CA GLN A 114 -2.08 -15.65 0.73
C GLN A 114 -1.39 -14.76 1.77
N LEU A 115 -0.56 -13.82 1.31
CA LEU A 115 0.09 -12.84 2.18
C LEU A 115 -0.94 -11.93 2.84
N GLN A 116 -1.98 -11.50 2.11
CA GLN A 116 -3.07 -10.71 2.65
C GLN A 116 -3.88 -11.50 3.68
N ASN A 117 -4.15 -12.78 3.45
CA ASN A 117 -4.87 -13.62 4.41
C ASN A 117 -4.15 -13.66 5.77
N LYS A 118 -2.82 -13.86 5.76
CA LYS A 118 -2.01 -13.82 6.97
C LYS A 118 -1.99 -12.43 7.62
N ALA A 119 -1.96 -11.38 6.81
CA ALA A 119 -2.01 -10.00 7.29
C ALA A 119 -3.36 -9.69 7.97
N GLN A 120 -4.48 -10.17 7.44
CA GLN A 120 -5.81 -9.96 8.04
C GLN A 120 -5.88 -10.47 9.48
N GLU A 121 -5.36 -11.67 9.74
CA GLU A 121 -5.32 -12.22 11.10
C GLU A 121 -4.47 -11.36 12.04
N GLN A 122 -3.36 -10.81 11.55
CA GLN A 122 -2.50 -9.92 12.35
C GLN A 122 -3.20 -8.58 12.63
N ILE A 123 -3.83 -8.00 11.62
CA ILE A 123 -4.59 -6.75 11.71
C ILE A 123 -5.71 -6.91 12.74
N GLU A 124 -6.45 -8.02 12.71
CA GLU A 124 -7.52 -8.30 13.66
C GLU A 124 -7.03 -8.36 15.10
N ARG A 125 -5.96 -9.14 15.35
CA ARG A 125 -5.35 -9.20 16.68
C ARG A 125 -4.88 -7.83 17.17
N MET A 126 -4.32 -7.02 16.29
CA MET A 126 -3.88 -5.66 16.64
C MET A 126 -5.04 -4.72 16.93
N VAL A 127 -6.10 -4.75 16.12
CA VAL A 127 -7.34 -3.99 16.32
C VAL A 127 -7.96 -4.37 17.66
N GLU A 128 -8.11 -5.67 17.94
CA GLU A 128 -8.64 -6.17 19.21
C GLU A 128 -7.76 -5.77 20.40
N LYS A 129 -6.43 -5.83 20.27
CA LYS A 129 -5.51 -5.38 21.32
C LYS A 129 -5.65 -3.89 21.61
N LEU A 130 -5.85 -3.09 20.56
CA LEU A 130 -6.14 -1.67 20.72
C LEU A 130 -7.48 -1.45 21.42
N ASP A 131 -8.53 -2.19 21.08
CA ASP A 131 -9.88 -1.98 21.65
C ASP A 131 -10.04 -2.55 23.06
N SER A 132 -9.38 -3.67 23.36
CA SER A 132 -9.46 -4.35 24.66
C SER A 132 -8.76 -3.57 25.78
N ARG A 133 -7.82 -2.68 25.44
CA ARG A 133 -7.09 -1.93 26.46
C ARG A 133 -8.00 -0.93 27.18
N PRO A 134 -8.10 -0.98 28.52
CA PRO A 134 -9.01 -0.11 29.27
C PRO A 134 -8.73 1.38 29.02
N GLY A 135 -9.78 2.19 28.84
CA GLY A 135 -9.66 3.62 28.54
C GLY A 135 -8.86 4.40 29.60
N TRP A 136 -9.03 4.08 30.88
CA TRP A 136 -8.25 4.69 31.96
C TRP A 136 -6.75 4.37 31.86
N LEU A 137 -6.40 3.15 31.42
CA LEU A 137 -5.02 2.73 31.21
C LEU A 137 -4.41 3.43 29.99
N LYS A 138 -5.19 3.61 28.92
CA LYS A 138 -4.80 4.41 27.74
C LYS A 138 -4.55 5.87 28.11
N SER A 139 -5.38 6.46 28.98
CA SER A 139 -5.20 7.86 29.40
C SER A 139 -3.97 8.08 30.29
N VAL A 140 -3.57 7.08 31.06
CA VAL A 140 -2.42 7.19 31.99
C VAL A 140 -1.11 6.79 31.31
N LEU A 141 -1.06 5.62 30.68
CA LEU A 141 0.16 5.04 30.08
C LEU A 141 0.25 5.24 28.55
N GLY A 142 -0.75 5.84 27.91
CA GLY A 142 -0.85 5.93 26.45
C GLY A 142 -1.39 4.65 25.79
N PRO A 143 -1.67 4.64 24.48
CA PRO A 143 -2.10 3.44 23.73
C PRO A 143 -0.99 2.37 23.66
N ASP A 144 -1.32 1.13 23.29
CA ASP A 144 -0.29 0.11 23.04
C ASP A 144 0.53 0.50 21.81
N ARG A 145 1.71 1.08 22.06
CA ARG A 145 2.63 1.59 21.03
C ARG A 145 3.10 0.49 20.08
N LYS A 146 3.24 -0.76 20.55
CA LYS A 146 3.66 -1.89 19.71
C LYS A 146 2.55 -2.24 18.74
N ALA A 147 1.31 -2.36 19.22
CA ALA A 147 0.14 -2.62 18.37
C ALA A 147 -0.09 -1.48 17.36
N VAL A 148 0.03 -0.21 17.79
CA VAL A 148 -0.06 0.96 16.89
C VAL A 148 1.00 0.91 15.79
N ASN A 149 2.27 0.66 16.15
CA ASN A 149 3.35 0.64 15.17
C ASN A 149 3.24 -0.52 14.18
N ASN A 150 2.89 -1.71 14.66
CA ASN A 150 2.69 -2.87 13.79
C ASN A 150 1.49 -2.65 12.86
N LEU A 151 0.40 -2.05 13.35
CA LEU A 151 -0.77 -1.74 12.53
C LEU A 151 -0.46 -0.70 11.45
N LYS A 152 0.39 0.30 11.76
CA LYS A 152 0.93 1.23 10.75
C LYS A 152 1.72 0.53 9.66
N GLN A 153 2.54 -0.45 10.04
CA GLN A 153 3.30 -1.22 9.07
C GLN A 153 2.36 -1.98 8.13
N GLU A 154 1.29 -2.60 8.64
CA GLU A 154 0.30 -3.26 7.79
C GLU A 154 -0.44 -2.30 6.85
N VAL A 155 -0.77 -1.08 7.29
CA VAL A 155 -1.33 -0.06 6.39
C VAL A 155 -0.38 0.24 5.22
N VAL A 156 0.93 0.35 5.49
CA VAL A 156 1.94 0.56 4.45
C VAL A 156 2.07 -0.66 3.55
N GLN A 157 2.04 -1.88 4.10
CA GLN A 157 2.10 -3.11 3.31
C GLN A 157 0.87 -3.28 2.43
N ASN A 158 -0.33 -2.95 2.91
CA ASN A 158 -1.54 -2.90 2.10
C ASN A 158 -1.38 -1.93 0.91
N GLN A 159 -0.73 -0.77 1.09
CA GLN A 159 -0.43 0.12 -0.05
C GLN A 159 0.54 -0.48 -1.07
N VAL A 160 1.50 -1.29 -0.61
CA VAL A 160 2.40 -2.04 -1.50
C VAL A 160 1.60 -3.08 -2.30
N ARG A 161 0.75 -3.86 -1.62
CA ARG A 161 -0.11 -4.86 -2.25
C ARG A 161 -1.07 -4.22 -3.26
N VAL A 162 -1.68 -3.08 -2.94
CA VAL A 162 -2.49 -2.30 -3.89
C VAL A 162 -1.70 -1.97 -5.16
N ARG A 163 -0.48 -1.46 -5.04
CA ARG A 163 0.35 -1.16 -6.22
C ARG A 163 0.70 -2.39 -7.05
N GLN A 164 0.97 -3.52 -6.39
CA GLN A 164 1.24 -4.79 -7.08
C GLN A 164 0.00 -5.27 -7.85
N LEU A 165 -1.18 -5.22 -7.22
CA LEU A 165 -2.44 -5.56 -7.84
C LEU A 165 -2.78 -4.62 -9.01
N GLU A 166 -2.52 -3.33 -8.87
CA GLU A 166 -2.68 -2.36 -9.96
C GLU A 166 -1.80 -2.69 -11.16
N GLN A 167 -0.54 -3.08 -10.94
CA GLN A 167 0.37 -3.51 -12.00
C GLN A 167 -0.15 -4.77 -12.68
N ILE A 168 -0.48 -5.80 -11.90
CA ILE A 168 -1.00 -7.06 -12.42
C ILE A 168 -2.29 -6.84 -13.23
N LYS A 169 -3.18 -5.96 -12.77
CA LYS A 169 -4.42 -5.63 -13.47
C LYS A 169 -4.18 -5.11 -14.90
N THR A 170 -3.06 -4.41 -15.14
CA THR A 170 -2.71 -3.94 -16.49
C THR A 170 -2.25 -5.04 -17.44
N GLU A 171 -1.89 -6.21 -16.91
CA GLU A 171 -1.41 -7.37 -17.65
C GLU A 171 -2.51 -8.41 -17.90
N LEU A 172 -3.69 -8.23 -17.29
CA LEU A 172 -4.84 -9.11 -17.47
C LEU A 172 -5.62 -8.76 -18.74
N GLU A 173 -6.07 -9.78 -19.45
CA GLU A 173 -6.95 -9.63 -20.63
C GLU A 173 -8.42 -9.92 -20.29
N ASN A 174 -8.66 -10.79 -19.31
CA ASN A 174 -9.99 -11.20 -18.88
C ASN A 174 -10.65 -10.09 -18.05
N GLN A 175 -11.79 -9.58 -18.52
CA GLN A 175 -12.55 -8.51 -17.87
C GLN A 175 -13.12 -8.91 -16.50
N GLU A 176 -13.46 -10.18 -16.30
CA GLU A 176 -13.93 -10.70 -15.01
C GLU A 176 -12.80 -10.64 -13.97
N ASP A 177 -11.62 -11.15 -14.34
CA ASP A 177 -10.44 -11.12 -13.47
C ASP A 177 -10.03 -9.66 -13.17
N ILE A 178 -10.08 -8.75 -14.16
CA ILE A 178 -9.83 -7.31 -13.96
C ILE A 178 -10.81 -6.72 -12.94
N SER A 179 -12.10 -7.06 -13.03
CA SER A 179 -13.12 -6.58 -12.09
C SER A 179 -12.85 -7.07 -10.67
N GLN A 180 -12.58 -8.38 -10.51
CA GLN A 180 -12.27 -8.97 -9.20
C GLN A 180 -11.04 -8.31 -8.56
N ILE A 181 -9.96 -8.10 -9.33
CA ILE A 181 -8.76 -7.42 -8.81
C ILE A 181 -9.05 -5.95 -8.47
N GLN A 182 -9.89 -5.26 -9.26
CA GLN A 182 -10.29 -3.89 -8.95
C GLN A 182 -11.10 -3.79 -7.66
N GLU A 183 -12.00 -4.75 -7.42
CA GLU A 183 -12.80 -4.83 -6.19
C GLU A 183 -11.89 -5.08 -4.98
N MET A 184 -10.92 -6.00 -5.09
CA MET A 184 -9.93 -6.23 -4.04
C MET A 184 -9.09 -4.97 -3.74
N ILE A 185 -8.64 -4.26 -4.78
CA ILE A 185 -7.91 -2.98 -4.62
C ILE A 185 -8.77 -1.98 -3.84
N ASN A 186 -10.03 -1.82 -4.23
CA ASN A 186 -10.94 -0.89 -3.56
C ASN A 186 -11.15 -1.26 -2.09
N ALA A 187 -11.32 -2.55 -1.79
CA ALA A 187 -11.48 -3.04 -0.43
C ALA A 187 -10.24 -2.74 0.43
N LEU A 188 -9.03 -3.00 -0.08
CA LEU A 188 -7.77 -2.68 0.62
C LEU A 188 -7.59 -1.18 0.87
N VAL A 189 -8.01 -0.33 -0.08
CA VAL A 189 -7.96 1.13 0.10
C VAL A 189 -8.93 1.59 1.20
N GLN A 190 -10.13 1.03 1.24
CA GLN A 190 -11.12 1.35 2.27
C GLN A 190 -10.67 0.85 3.65
N GLU A 191 -10.15 -0.38 3.73
CA GLU A 191 -9.55 -0.92 4.95
C GLU A 191 -8.42 0.00 5.45
N ASN A 192 -7.49 0.40 4.59
CA ASN A 192 -6.42 1.31 4.94
C ASN A 192 -6.92 2.67 5.46
N THR A 193 -8.00 3.17 4.88
CA THR A 193 -8.62 4.43 5.32
C THR A 193 -9.17 4.27 6.73
N ALA A 194 -9.96 3.22 6.98
CA ALA A 194 -10.53 2.93 8.29
C ALA A 194 -9.46 2.66 9.36
N LEU A 195 -8.42 1.90 9.02
CA LEU A 195 -7.27 1.66 9.90
C LEU A 195 -6.50 2.95 10.18
N GLY A 196 -6.33 3.82 9.17
CA GLY A 196 -5.71 5.13 9.32
C GLY A 196 -6.46 6.06 10.28
N GLU A 197 -7.79 6.08 10.19
CA GLU A 197 -8.66 6.83 11.11
C GLU A 197 -8.58 6.29 12.54
N LYS A 198 -8.54 4.96 12.70
CA LYS A 198 -8.36 4.30 14.00
C LYS A 198 -7.00 4.66 14.61
N LEU A 199 -5.93 4.59 13.81
CA LEU A 199 -4.58 4.95 14.22
C LEU A 199 -4.52 6.41 14.67
N SER A 200 -5.04 7.35 13.87
CA SER A 200 -5.08 8.78 14.22
C SER A 200 -5.75 9.03 15.57
N LEU A 201 -6.83 8.32 15.87
CA LEU A 201 -7.50 8.40 17.17
C LEU A 201 -6.62 7.87 18.32
N GLU A 202 -5.97 6.73 18.13
CA GLU A 202 -5.10 6.17 19.17
C GLU A 202 -3.85 7.04 19.39
N GLU A 203 -3.32 7.68 18.34
CA GLU A 203 -2.14 8.54 18.45
C GLU A 203 -2.40 9.91 19.07
N SER A 204 -3.58 10.50 18.84
CA SER A 204 -3.97 11.76 19.48
C SER A 204 -4.11 11.66 21.01
N ARG A 205 -4.22 10.44 21.56
CA ARG A 205 -4.27 10.16 22.99
C ARG A 205 -2.86 10.09 23.58
N SER A 206 -2.22 11.26 23.72
CA SER A 206 -0.98 11.38 24.50
C SER A 206 -1.28 11.08 25.98
N GLY A 207 -0.65 10.04 26.55
CA GLY A 207 -0.84 9.65 27.94
C GLY A 207 -0.37 10.73 28.91
N ILE A 208 -1.13 10.97 29.98
CA ILE A 208 -0.87 12.02 30.97
C ILE A 208 0.50 11.83 31.64
N LEU A 209 0.98 10.59 31.82
CA LEU A 209 2.32 10.33 32.36
C LEU A 209 3.45 10.69 31.39
N GLY A 210 3.23 10.59 30.08
CA GLY A 210 4.20 11.06 29.08
C GLY A 210 4.37 12.57 29.11
N TRP A 211 3.26 13.30 29.32
CA TRP A 211 3.31 14.75 29.56
C TRP A 211 4.01 15.09 30.88
N ILE A 212 3.70 14.40 31.98
CA ILE A 212 4.32 14.66 33.30
C ILE A 212 5.82 14.35 33.28
N LEU A 213 6.25 13.19 32.74
CA LEU A 213 7.67 12.84 32.65
C LEU A 213 8.44 13.76 31.70
N GLY A 214 7.79 14.29 30.65
CA GLY A 214 8.35 15.31 29.78
C GLY A 214 8.66 16.64 30.47
N LEU A 215 8.03 16.94 31.61
CA LEU A 215 8.33 18.13 32.42
C LEU A 215 9.59 17.96 33.29
N PHE A 216 10.08 16.74 33.49
CA PHE A 216 11.28 16.43 34.30
C PHE A 216 12.51 16.08 33.46
N VAL A 217 12.37 15.95 32.14
CA VAL A 217 13.50 15.88 31.20
C VAL A 217 13.82 17.30 30.73
N LYS A 218 14.63 18.00 31.51
CA LYS A 218 15.27 19.26 31.13
C LYS A 218 16.76 19.23 31.47
#